data_AF-A0AA85A5J2-F1
#
_entry.id   AF-A0AA85A5J2-F1
#
_cell.length_a   1.000
_cell.length_b   1.000
_cell.length_c   1.000
_cell.angle_alpha   90.00
_cell.angle_beta   90.00
_cell.angle_gamma   90.00
#
_symmetry.space_group_name_H-M   'P 1'
#
loop_
_entity.id
_entity.type
_entity.pdbx_description
1 polymer ?
#
loop_
_entity_poly.entity_id
_entity_poly.type
_entity_poly.pdbx_seq_one_letter_code
_entity_poly.pdbx_strand_id
1 'polypeptide(L)'
;MALRSHLQNVDILIDLQNQRLHKLKTNYEKELRSLVEEFLKEENFTKQQHDRQVNDLKDIFVALDSTYTAKAHEAVIDQTSLKDDLKNKSLEEKHTLRINLENKVNSLWSEFKQASTQYTTTTNEKKTSFENLKAKDERSAAEIQLHLNKIQKINDNISATRRRMLKTSKEYEEKNRNLKEERDKLVVRFQVLKIQINKLRDLQHEKLVKMSVESGDAIKKVQCLLEKAEKIIKLGEQCRKYETEEEKVTPFYSSSLSAEEESIVQESFEKEQNEEMTKILKRCLPLEMFWKRFNKVQLDRLAIIKEYNMLEQENIQLKLLLKQYLDGISVNSEVISGDNSLIVINGRSNLKHMNIIDDPRIRLISTDDDSVQPKEIINYATTPAAVDYRIRQTT
;
A
#
# COMPACT_ATOMS: atom_id res chain seq x y z
N MET A 1 -88.58 -202.83 133.75
CA MET A 1 -88.02 -202.56 132.41
C MET A 1 -88.76 -201.40 131.70
N ALA A 2 -89.02 -200.28 132.38
CA ALA A 2 -89.73 -199.12 131.77
C ALA A 2 -88.90 -197.82 131.76
N LEU A 3 -87.86 -197.69 132.60
CA LEU A 3 -87.11 -196.44 132.75
C LEU A 3 -85.89 -196.32 131.79
N ARG A 4 -85.35 -197.45 131.31
CA ARG A 4 -84.09 -197.47 130.54
C ARG A 4 -84.25 -197.11 129.05
N SER A 5 -85.45 -197.33 128.47
CA SER A 5 -85.75 -197.03 127.06
C SER A 5 -86.02 -195.53 126.81
N HIS A 6 -86.61 -194.82 127.80
CA HIS A 6 -86.90 -193.40 127.67
C HIS A 6 -85.63 -192.52 127.72
N LEU A 7 -84.65 -192.86 128.56
CA LEU A 7 -83.38 -192.14 128.64
C LEU A 7 -82.61 -192.18 127.31
N GLN A 8 -82.62 -193.33 126.63
CA GLN A 8 -81.92 -193.47 125.34
C GLN A 8 -82.58 -192.68 124.21
N ASN A 9 -83.90 -192.47 124.26
CA ASN A 9 -84.61 -191.61 123.31
C ASN A 9 -84.36 -190.11 123.54
N VAL A 10 -84.07 -189.69 124.78
CA VAL A 10 -83.74 -188.29 125.10
C VAL A 10 -82.30 -187.97 124.65
N ASP A 11 -81.36 -188.88 124.84
CA ASP A 11 -79.97 -188.68 124.41
C ASP A 11 -79.82 -188.57 122.88
N ILE A 12 -80.55 -189.40 122.11
CA ILE A 12 -80.54 -189.32 120.63
C ILE A 12 -81.11 -187.97 120.14
N LEU A 13 -82.10 -187.42 120.84
CA LEU A 13 -82.70 -186.13 120.48
C LEU A 13 -81.75 -184.96 120.78
N ILE A 14 -81.00 -185.03 121.87
CA ILE A 14 -80.00 -184.02 122.24
C ILE A 14 -78.85 -184.00 121.22
N ASP A 15 -78.34 -185.15 120.80
CA ASP A 15 -77.26 -185.23 119.80
C ASP A 15 -77.70 -184.73 118.43
N LEU A 16 -78.93 -185.03 118.01
CA LEU A 16 -79.48 -184.52 116.76
C LEU A 16 -79.59 -182.98 116.78
N GLN A 17 -80.02 -182.41 117.90
CA GLN A 17 -80.09 -180.95 118.01
C GLN A 17 -78.72 -180.28 118.10
N ASN A 18 -77.74 -180.91 118.74
CA ASN A 18 -76.37 -180.43 118.74
C ASN A 18 -75.77 -180.40 117.32
N GLN A 19 -76.01 -181.42 116.50
CA GLN A 19 -75.57 -181.41 115.09
C GLN A 19 -76.23 -180.30 114.26
N ARG A 20 -77.53 -180.06 114.47
CA ARG A 20 -78.26 -178.99 113.77
C ARG A 20 -77.72 -177.60 114.13
N LEU A 21 -77.45 -177.38 115.42
CA LEU A 21 -76.90 -176.12 115.93
C LEU A 21 -75.49 -175.87 115.41
N HIS A 22 -74.67 -176.93 115.30
CA HIS A 22 -73.32 -176.82 114.75
C HIS A 22 -73.32 -176.49 113.24
N LYS A 23 -74.21 -177.12 112.45
CA LYS A 23 -74.38 -176.81 111.02
C LYS A 23 -74.81 -175.37 110.80
N LEU A 24 -75.75 -174.87 111.60
CA LEU A 24 -76.25 -173.50 111.48
C LEU A 24 -75.13 -172.48 111.78
N LYS A 25 -74.31 -172.73 112.80
CA LYS A 25 -73.17 -171.87 113.13
C LYS A 25 -72.12 -171.84 112.00
N THR A 26 -71.76 -173.00 111.44
CA THR A 26 -70.81 -173.05 110.32
C THR A 26 -71.33 -172.38 109.06
N ASN A 27 -72.64 -172.46 108.78
CA ASN A 27 -73.22 -171.76 107.63
C ASN A 27 -73.21 -170.24 107.83
N TYR A 28 -73.60 -169.75 109.00
CA TYR A 28 -73.56 -168.32 109.32
C TYR A 28 -72.14 -167.74 109.21
N GLU A 29 -71.13 -168.44 109.75
CA GLU A 29 -69.73 -168.00 109.66
C GLU A 29 -69.17 -167.99 108.23
N LYS A 30 -69.73 -168.82 107.34
CA LYS A 30 -69.31 -168.88 105.93
C LYS A 30 -69.96 -167.76 105.10
N GLU A 31 -71.25 -167.49 105.32
CA GLU A 31 -71.95 -166.36 104.68
C GLU A 31 -71.37 -165.02 105.13
N LEU A 32 -71.08 -164.86 106.43
CA LEU A 32 -70.46 -163.64 106.95
C LEU A 32 -69.09 -163.38 106.30
N ARG A 33 -68.27 -164.43 106.11
CA ARG A 33 -66.98 -164.31 105.43
C ARG A 33 -67.12 -163.92 103.96
N SER A 34 -68.06 -164.53 103.23
CA SER A 34 -68.31 -164.21 101.83
C SER A 34 -68.72 -162.75 101.63
N LEU A 35 -69.64 -162.25 102.47
CA LEU A 35 -70.15 -160.88 102.37
C LEU A 35 -69.07 -159.83 102.69
N VAL A 36 -68.23 -160.09 103.70
CA VAL A 36 -67.12 -159.19 104.04
C VAL A 36 -66.10 -159.13 102.91
N GLU A 37 -65.80 -160.25 102.27
CA GLU A 37 -64.83 -160.31 101.18
C GLU A 37 -65.35 -159.61 99.90
N GLU A 38 -66.65 -159.70 99.60
CA GLU A 38 -67.28 -158.96 98.51
C GLU A 38 -67.30 -157.45 98.76
N PHE A 39 -67.70 -157.02 99.97
CA PHE A 39 -67.75 -155.60 100.33
C PHE A 39 -66.36 -154.94 100.23
N LEU A 40 -65.32 -155.61 100.72
CA LEU A 40 -63.94 -155.11 100.63
C LEU A 40 -63.42 -155.03 99.18
N LYS A 41 -63.87 -155.92 98.29
CA LYS A 41 -63.52 -155.85 96.86
C LYS A 41 -64.20 -154.67 96.17
N GLU A 42 -65.48 -154.45 96.44
CA GLU A 42 -66.24 -153.34 95.85
C GLU A 42 -65.74 -151.98 96.35
N GLU A 43 -65.41 -151.87 97.64
CA GLU A 43 -64.81 -150.66 98.23
C GLU A 43 -63.49 -150.30 97.53
N ASN A 44 -62.60 -151.29 97.33
CA ASN A 44 -61.33 -151.07 96.67
C ASN A 44 -61.47 -150.70 95.19
N PHE A 45 -62.39 -151.33 94.46
CA PHE A 45 -62.65 -150.99 93.06
C PHE A 45 -63.14 -149.55 92.90
N THR A 46 -64.09 -149.14 93.75
CA THR A 46 -64.67 -147.78 93.72
C THR A 46 -63.62 -146.71 94.03
N LYS A 47 -62.73 -146.95 95.02
CA LYS A 47 -61.62 -146.04 95.32
C LYS A 47 -60.64 -145.89 94.16
N GLN A 48 -60.21 -147.00 93.55
CA GLN A 48 -59.27 -146.94 92.41
C GLN A 48 -59.85 -146.21 91.20
N GLN A 49 -61.14 -146.42 90.90
CA GLN A 49 -61.78 -145.74 89.77
C GLN A 49 -61.91 -144.24 90.03
N HIS A 50 -62.23 -143.83 91.26
CA HIS A 50 -62.25 -142.42 91.65
C HIS A 50 -60.87 -141.78 91.52
N ASP A 51 -59.82 -142.43 92.03
CA ASP A 51 -58.44 -141.92 91.94
C ASP A 51 -57.97 -141.73 90.50
N ARG A 52 -58.33 -142.66 89.59
CA ARG A 52 -58.04 -142.52 88.16
C ARG A 52 -58.72 -141.30 87.55
N GLN A 53 -60.02 -141.13 87.79
CA GLN A 53 -60.76 -139.98 87.25
C GLN A 53 -60.23 -138.65 87.79
N VAL A 54 -59.85 -138.60 89.07
CA VAL A 54 -59.24 -137.40 89.69
C VAL A 54 -57.90 -137.07 89.04
N ASN A 55 -57.08 -138.08 88.73
CA ASN A 55 -55.79 -137.84 88.07
C ASN A 55 -55.95 -137.38 86.62
N ASP A 56 -56.85 -138.00 85.84
CA ASP A 56 -57.12 -137.58 84.46
C ASP A 56 -57.62 -136.12 84.41
N LEU A 57 -58.50 -135.72 85.35
CA LEU A 57 -58.97 -134.34 85.47
C LEU A 57 -57.84 -133.36 85.82
N LYS A 58 -56.89 -133.76 86.67
CA LYS A 58 -55.70 -132.95 87.00
C LYS A 58 -54.80 -132.78 85.78
N ASP A 59 -54.57 -133.84 85.01
CA ASP A 59 -53.72 -133.79 83.82
C ASP A 59 -54.34 -132.89 82.73
N ILE A 60 -55.65 -133.00 82.50
CA ILE A 60 -56.38 -132.10 81.60
C ILE A 60 -56.29 -130.65 82.10
N PHE A 61 -56.46 -130.41 83.40
CA PHE A 61 -56.37 -129.07 83.97
C PHE A 61 -54.98 -128.46 83.78
N VAL A 62 -53.91 -129.23 84.03
CA VAL A 62 -52.52 -128.77 83.83
C VAL A 62 -52.24 -128.50 82.35
N ALA A 63 -52.69 -129.36 81.44
CA ALA A 63 -52.53 -129.14 80.00
C ALA A 63 -53.29 -127.88 79.54
N LEU A 64 -54.54 -127.72 79.99
CA LEU A 64 -55.37 -126.56 79.67
C LEU A 64 -54.74 -125.27 80.20
N ASP A 65 -54.29 -125.24 81.46
CA ASP A 65 -53.62 -124.10 82.09
C ASP A 65 -52.32 -123.74 81.36
N SER A 66 -51.52 -124.74 80.99
CA SER A 66 -50.33 -124.55 80.15
C SER A 66 -50.67 -123.94 78.79
N THR A 67 -51.73 -124.41 78.12
CA THR A 67 -52.14 -123.81 76.83
C THR A 67 -52.69 -122.39 76.96
N TYR A 68 -53.46 -122.09 78.01
CA TYR A 68 -53.98 -120.74 78.26
C TYR A 68 -52.87 -119.76 78.63
N THR A 69 -51.94 -120.17 79.48
CA THR A 69 -50.77 -119.35 79.84
C THR A 69 -49.85 -119.13 78.63
N ALA A 70 -49.64 -120.14 77.78
CA ALA A 70 -48.90 -119.99 76.54
C ALA A 70 -49.57 -119.00 75.57
N LYS A 71 -50.89 -119.12 75.34
CA LYS A 71 -51.64 -118.16 74.50
C LYS A 71 -51.66 -116.75 75.07
N ALA A 72 -51.78 -116.60 76.39
CA ALA A 72 -51.72 -115.30 77.03
C ALA A 72 -50.33 -114.67 76.89
N HIS A 73 -49.27 -115.46 77.04
CA HIS A 73 -47.89 -115.02 76.85
C HIS A 73 -47.61 -114.64 75.39
N GLU A 74 -48.07 -115.45 74.43
CA GLU A 74 -48.00 -115.14 72.99
C GLU A 74 -48.72 -113.83 72.66
N ALA A 75 -49.94 -113.64 73.16
CA ALA A 75 -50.68 -112.39 72.96
C ALA A 75 -49.97 -111.16 73.56
N VAL A 76 -49.28 -111.31 74.70
CA VAL A 76 -48.47 -110.23 75.30
C VAL A 76 -47.22 -109.95 74.48
N ILE A 77 -46.53 -110.98 73.97
CA ILE A 77 -45.39 -110.80 73.06
C ILE A 77 -45.84 -110.09 71.79
N ASP A 78 -46.94 -110.53 71.16
CA ASP A 78 -47.45 -109.91 69.95
C ASP A 78 -47.85 -108.45 70.19
N GLN A 79 -48.51 -108.16 71.31
CA GLN A 79 -48.87 -106.79 71.68
C GLN A 79 -47.63 -105.90 71.93
N THR A 80 -46.60 -106.43 72.59
CA THR A 80 -45.35 -105.69 72.85
C THR A 80 -44.56 -105.47 71.57
N SER A 81 -44.46 -106.47 70.68
CA SER A 81 -43.86 -106.33 69.35
C SER A 81 -44.59 -105.27 68.52
N LEU A 82 -45.93 -105.33 68.44
CA LEU A 82 -46.71 -104.36 67.67
C LEU A 82 -46.53 -102.94 68.22
N LYS A 83 -46.44 -102.78 69.55
CA LYS A 83 -46.20 -101.49 70.19
C LYS A 83 -44.81 -100.97 69.89
N ASP A 84 -43.78 -101.81 69.93
CA ASP A 84 -42.40 -101.43 69.62
C ASP A 84 -42.22 -101.12 68.14
N ASP A 85 -42.86 -101.86 67.24
CA ASP A 85 -42.90 -101.57 65.80
C ASP A 85 -43.59 -100.23 65.51
N LEU A 86 -44.74 -99.96 66.16
CA LEU A 86 -45.44 -98.69 66.02
C LEU A 86 -44.61 -97.51 66.54
N LYS A 87 -43.89 -97.72 67.65
CA LYS A 87 -42.99 -96.73 68.23
C LYS A 87 -41.78 -96.47 67.33
N ASN A 88 -41.15 -97.52 66.80
CA ASN A 88 -40.03 -97.41 65.87
C ASN A 88 -40.45 -96.71 64.59
N LYS A 89 -41.58 -97.09 64.00
CA LYS A 89 -42.14 -96.43 62.81
C LYS A 89 -42.41 -94.94 63.06
N SER A 90 -43.00 -94.60 64.21
CA SER A 90 -43.20 -93.18 64.59
C SER A 90 -41.88 -92.42 64.76
N LEU A 91 -40.86 -93.05 65.34
CA LEU A 91 -39.52 -92.46 65.47
C LEU A 91 -38.84 -92.27 64.12
N GLU A 92 -38.94 -93.24 63.22
CA GLU A 92 -38.42 -93.16 61.85
C GLU A 92 -39.12 -92.08 61.03
N GLU A 93 -40.45 -92.00 61.09
CA GLU A 93 -41.24 -90.95 60.42
C GLU A 93 -40.85 -89.57 60.95
N LYS A 94 -40.69 -89.41 62.27
CA LYS A 94 -40.22 -88.16 62.89
C LYS A 94 -38.78 -87.83 62.47
N HIS A 95 -37.88 -88.81 62.42
CA HIS A 95 -36.50 -88.60 61.98
C HIS A 95 -36.43 -88.21 60.50
N THR A 96 -37.17 -88.90 59.65
CA THR A 96 -37.30 -88.62 58.21
C THR A 96 -37.84 -87.22 57.99
N LEU A 97 -38.90 -86.84 58.71
CA LEU A 97 -39.46 -85.50 58.64
C LEU A 97 -38.46 -84.44 59.11
N ARG A 98 -37.73 -84.69 60.20
CA ARG A 98 -36.67 -83.78 60.69
C ARG A 98 -35.59 -83.58 59.62
N ILE A 99 -35.07 -84.66 59.06
CA ILE A 99 -34.03 -84.61 58.01
C ILE A 99 -34.54 -83.82 56.80
N ASN A 100 -35.77 -84.07 56.36
CA ASN A 100 -36.38 -83.33 55.25
C ASN A 100 -36.53 -81.84 55.55
N LEU A 101 -36.96 -81.49 56.77
CA LEU A 101 -37.10 -80.09 57.19
C LEU A 101 -35.74 -79.40 57.34
N GLU A 102 -34.74 -80.06 57.94
CA GLU A 102 -33.38 -79.55 58.03
C GLU A 102 -32.76 -79.35 56.64
N ASN A 103 -32.94 -80.31 55.73
CA ASN A 103 -32.51 -80.18 54.34
C ASN A 103 -33.21 -79.01 53.64
N LYS A 104 -34.52 -78.81 53.87
CA LYS A 104 -35.26 -77.70 53.27
C LYS A 104 -34.80 -76.36 53.83
N VAL A 105 -34.58 -76.26 55.14
CA VAL A 105 -34.03 -75.06 55.79
C VAL A 105 -32.63 -74.77 55.27
N ASN A 106 -31.77 -75.77 55.14
CA ASN A 106 -30.41 -75.61 54.62
C ASN A 106 -30.41 -75.18 53.14
N SER A 107 -31.30 -75.74 52.31
CA SER A 107 -31.49 -75.31 50.92
C SER A 107 -31.92 -73.85 50.85
N LEU A 108 -32.97 -73.47 51.58
CA LEU A 108 -33.49 -72.10 51.62
C LEU A 108 -32.45 -71.12 52.16
N TRP A 109 -31.67 -71.52 53.17
CA TRP A 109 -30.59 -70.72 53.72
C TRP A 109 -29.45 -70.52 52.72
N SER A 110 -29.09 -71.59 51.99
CA SER A 110 -28.09 -71.52 50.92
C SER A 110 -28.56 -70.60 49.79
N GLU A 111 -29.81 -70.74 49.34
CA GLU A 111 -30.42 -69.87 48.33
C GLU A 111 -30.46 -68.41 48.79
N PHE A 112 -30.89 -68.16 50.03
CA PHE A 112 -30.90 -66.81 50.62
C PHE A 112 -29.49 -66.21 50.66
N LYS A 113 -28.50 -66.97 51.13
CA LYS A 113 -27.12 -66.52 51.20
C LYS A 113 -26.56 -66.25 49.80
N GLN A 114 -26.84 -67.11 48.83
CA GLN A 114 -26.45 -66.91 47.44
C GLN A 114 -27.08 -65.64 46.85
N ALA A 115 -28.39 -65.45 46.99
CA ALA A 115 -29.09 -64.28 46.50
C ALA A 115 -28.59 -62.98 47.17
N SER A 116 -28.35 -63.01 48.48
CA SER A 116 -27.78 -61.88 49.22
C SER A 116 -26.38 -61.54 48.73
N THR A 117 -25.51 -62.55 48.59
CA THR A 117 -24.13 -62.35 48.11
C THR A 117 -24.14 -61.78 46.69
N GLN A 118 -24.98 -62.34 45.81
CA GLN A 118 -25.12 -61.88 44.42
C GLN A 118 -25.68 -60.47 44.33
N TYR A 119 -26.64 -60.10 45.18
CA TYR A 119 -27.17 -58.74 45.26
C TYR A 119 -26.08 -57.76 45.72
N THR A 120 -25.32 -58.12 46.76
CA THR A 120 -24.22 -57.29 47.27
C THR A 120 -23.12 -57.11 46.23
N THR A 121 -22.69 -58.17 45.54
CA THR A 121 -21.67 -58.06 44.49
C THR A 121 -22.16 -57.21 43.33
N THR A 122 -23.36 -57.47 42.80
CA THR A 122 -23.92 -56.71 41.67
C THR A 122 -24.14 -55.24 42.03
N THR A 123 -24.59 -54.95 43.26
CA THR A 123 -24.77 -53.57 43.74
C THR A 123 -23.43 -52.87 43.88
N ASN A 124 -22.40 -53.56 44.39
CA ASN A 124 -21.07 -52.98 44.53
C ASN A 124 -20.42 -52.72 43.16
N GLU A 125 -20.54 -53.64 42.21
CA GLU A 125 -20.06 -53.45 40.82
C GLU A 125 -20.73 -52.25 40.14
N LYS A 126 -22.05 -52.10 40.29
CA LYS A 126 -22.79 -50.92 39.80
C LYS A 126 -22.33 -49.64 40.49
N LYS A 127 -22.12 -49.68 41.81
CA LYS A 127 -21.61 -48.53 42.57
C LYS A 127 -20.22 -48.12 42.08
N THR A 128 -19.29 -49.07 41.92
CA THR A 128 -17.94 -48.79 41.39
C THR A 128 -18.00 -48.25 39.96
N SER A 129 -18.87 -48.80 39.11
CA SER A 129 -19.06 -48.30 37.74
C SER A 129 -19.60 -46.86 37.72
N PHE A 130 -20.57 -46.56 38.59
CA PHE A 130 -21.11 -45.21 38.74
C PHE A 130 -20.06 -44.22 39.25
N GLU A 131 -19.29 -44.57 40.28
CA GLU A 131 -18.21 -43.72 40.79
C GLU A 131 -17.14 -43.46 39.71
N ASN A 132 -16.80 -44.46 38.90
CA ASN A 132 -15.89 -44.30 37.77
C ASN A 132 -16.43 -43.36 36.69
N LEU A 133 -17.73 -43.48 36.36
CA LEU A 133 -18.40 -42.58 35.41
C LEU A 133 -18.46 -41.16 35.95
N LYS A 134 -18.85 -40.98 37.21
CA LYS A 134 -18.88 -39.68 37.90
C LYS A 134 -17.50 -39.01 37.90
N ALA A 135 -16.45 -39.75 38.24
CA ALA A 135 -15.08 -39.22 38.22
C ALA A 135 -14.63 -38.81 36.81
N LYS A 136 -15.07 -39.52 35.76
CA LYS A 136 -14.80 -39.13 34.36
C LYS A 136 -15.59 -37.88 33.97
N ASP A 137 -16.84 -37.76 34.40
CA ASP A 137 -17.69 -36.59 34.14
C ASP A 137 -17.13 -35.35 34.82
N GLU A 138 -16.68 -35.45 36.08
CA GLU A 138 -16.04 -34.35 36.81
C GLU A 138 -14.75 -33.89 36.12
N ARG A 139 -13.91 -34.81 35.65
CA ARG A 139 -12.70 -34.47 34.87
C ARG A 139 -13.05 -33.78 33.56
N SER A 140 -14.01 -34.34 32.81
CA SER A 140 -14.44 -33.78 31.53
C SER A 140 -15.05 -32.39 31.71
N ALA A 141 -15.84 -32.18 32.77
CA ALA A 141 -16.39 -30.87 33.12
C ALA A 141 -15.28 -29.85 33.44
N ALA A 142 -14.26 -30.25 34.20
CA ALA A 142 -13.10 -29.39 34.49
C ALA A 142 -12.31 -29.04 33.22
N GLU A 143 -12.10 -30.00 32.31
CA GLU A 143 -11.45 -29.78 31.02
C GLU A 143 -12.26 -28.83 30.13
N ILE A 144 -13.59 -29.01 30.05
CA ILE A 144 -14.50 -28.12 29.31
C ILE A 144 -14.38 -26.68 29.84
N GLN A 145 -14.36 -26.49 31.16
CA GLN A 145 -14.19 -25.17 31.78
C GLN A 145 -12.84 -24.54 31.43
N LEU A 146 -11.76 -25.32 31.45
CA LEU A 146 -10.43 -24.85 31.06
C LEU A 146 -10.40 -24.43 29.58
N HIS A 147 -11.02 -25.22 28.71
CA HIS A 147 -11.14 -24.90 27.28
C HIS A 147 -12.00 -23.67 27.03
N LEU A 148 -13.14 -23.52 27.71
CA LEU A 148 -13.99 -22.32 27.65
C LEU A 148 -13.20 -21.06 28.02
N ASN A 149 -12.46 -21.11 29.13
CA ASN A 149 -11.61 -19.99 29.56
C ASN A 149 -10.50 -19.68 28.55
N LYS A 150 -9.91 -20.71 27.93
CA LYS A 150 -8.89 -20.53 26.90
C LYS A 150 -9.48 -19.91 25.63
N ILE A 151 -10.65 -20.36 25.19
CA ILE A 151 -11.38 -19.79 24.05
C ILE A 151 -11.69 -18.32 24.30
N GLN A 152 -12.20 -17.98 25.49
CA GLN A 152 -12.49 -16.60 25.86
C GLN A 152 -11.25 -15.71 25.77
N LYS A 153 -10.12 -16.12 26.38
CA LYS A 153 -8.85 -15.38 26.29
C LYS A 153 -8.36 -15.19 24.85
N ILE A 154 -8.46 -16.22 24.03
CA ILE A 154 -8.08 -16.13 22.61
C ILE A 154 -9.01 -15.16 21.87
N ASN A 155 -10.31 -15.22 22.12
CA ASN A 155 -11.30 -14.33 21.49
C ASN A 155 -11.09 -12.86 21.90
N ASP A 156 -10.77 -12.60 23.17
CA ASP A 156 -10.42 -11.27 23.67
C ASP A 156 -9.13 -10.75 23.00
N ASN A 157 -8.12 -11.61 22.84
CA ASN A 157 -6.88 -11.28 22.13
C ASN A 157 -7.10 -11.00 20.64
N ILE A 158 -7.95 -11.79 19.97
CA ILE A 158 -8.35 -11.56 18.58
C ILE A 158 -9.05 -10.19 18.47
N SER A 159 -9.99 -9.91 19.37
CA SER A 159 -10.75 -8.65 19.39
C SER A 159 -9.85 -7.45 19.67
N ALA A 160 -8.87 -7.57 20.58
CA ALA A 160 -7.88 -6.54 20.85
C ALA A 160 -6.95 -6.31 19.65
N THR A 161 -6.52 -7.38 18.98
CA THR A 161 -5.64 -7.27 17.80
C THR A 161 -6.37 -6.70 16.60
N ARG A 162 -7.63 -7.06 16.36
CA ARG A 162 -8.50 -6.43 15.36
C ARG A 162 -8.68 -4.94 15.62
N ARG A 163 -8.90 -4.54 16.88
CA ARG A 163 -8.97 -3.11 17.26
C ARG A 163 -7.67 -2.36 16.99
N ARG A 164 -6.52 -2.93 17.34
CA ARG A 164 -5.20 -2.35 17.04
C ARG A 164 -4.98 -2.20 15.54
N MET A 165 -5.27 -3.24 14.76
CA MET A 165 -5.16 -3.22 13.30
C MET A 165 -6.04 -2.12 12.69
N LEU A 166 -7.29 -2.00 13.12
CA LEU A 166 -8.20 -0.97 12.63
C LEU A 166 -7.71 0.44 12.99
N LYS A 167 -7.22 0.64 14.22
CA LYS A 167 -6.64 1.91 14.66
C LYS A 167 -5.44 2.29 13.80
N THR A 168 -4.49 1.37 13.62
CA THR A 168 -3.31 1.57 12.79
C THR A 168 -3.68 1.85 11.33
N SER A 169 -4.65 1.12 10.76
CA SER A 169 -5.15 1.37 9.39
C SER A 169 -5.65 2.80 9.23
N LYS A 170 -6.51 3.27 10.15
CA LYS A 170 -7.05 4.63 10.11
C LYS A 170 -5.97 5.71 10.26
N GLU A 171 -5.01 5.49 11.16
CA GLU A 171 -3.87 6.40 11.33
C GLU A 171 -3.02 6.51 10.05
N TYR A 172 -2.77 5.40 9.37
CA TYR A 172 -2.03 5.41 8.10
C TYR A 172 -2.84 6.00 6.95
N GLU A 173 -4.14 5.74 6.87
CA GLU A 173 -5.03 6.39 5.89
C GLU A 173 -5.01 7.91 6.05
N GLU A 174 -5.11 8.42 7.28
CA GLU A 174 -5.05 9.85 7.56
C GLU A 174 -3.68 10.45 7.26
N LYS A 175 -2.58 9.78 7.66
CA LYS A 175 -1.22 10.23 7.31
C LYS A 175 -1.01 10.27 5.79
N ASN A 176 -1.44 9.24 5.07
CA ASN A 176 -1.32 9.19 3.62
C ASN A 176 -2.18 10.27 2.95
N ARG A 177 -3.38 10.54 3.45
CA ARG A 177 -4.23 11.64 2.98
C ARG A 177 -3.52 12.98 3.15
N ASN A 178 -2.98 13.27 4.33
CA ASN A 178 -2.29 14.52 4.63
C ASN A 178 -1.03 14.70 3.74
N LEU A 179 -0.21 13.65 3.60
CA LEU A 179 0.97 13.68 2.72
C LEU A 179 0.59 13.92 1.26
N LYS A 180 -0.52 13.33 0.80
CA LYS A 180 -1.03 13.55 -0.56
C LYS A 180 -1.47 15.00 -0.77
N GLU A 181 -2.19 15.57 0.19
CA GLU A 181 -2.60 16.98 0.15
C GLU A 181 -1.39 17.94 0.16
N GLU A 182 -0.38 17.67 0.98
CA GLU A 182 0.86 18.48 1.00
C GLU A 182 1.64 18.39 -0.30
N ARG A 183 1.78 17.18 -0.84
CA ARG A 183 2.38 16.96 -2.16
C ARG A 183 1.63 17.74 -3.23
N ASP A 184 0.30 17.67 -3.25
CA ASP A 184 -0.51 18.35 -4.27
C ASP A 184 -0.39 19.88 -4.15
N LYS A 185 -0.39 20.42 -2.91
CA LYS A 185 -0.09 21.83 -2.66
C LYS A 185 1.30 22.23 -3.15
N LEU A 186 2.31 21.40 -2.93
CA LEU A 186 3.69 21.65 -3.38
C LEU A 186 3.79 21.63 -4.90
N VAL A 187 3.11 20.68 -5.57
CA VAL A 187 3.07 20.59 -7.04
C VAL A 187 2.45 21.86 -7.63
N VAL A 188 1.35 22.36 -7.06
CA VAL A 188 0.74 23.61 -7.51
C VAL A 188 1.71 24.79 -7.35
N ARG A 189 2.36 24.91 -6.18
CA ARG A 189 3.38 25.97 -5.95
C ARG A 189 4.54 25.87 -6.94
N PHE A 190 5.02 24.66 -7.21
CA PHE A 190 6.09 24.40 -8.18
C PHE A 190 5.67 24.81 -9.60
N GLN A 191 4.46 24.49 -10.03
CA GLN A 191 3.94 24.88 -11.34
C GLN A 191 3.85 26.41 -11.48
N VAL A 192 3.34 27.10 -10.46
CA VAL A 192 3.29 28.58 -10.43
C VAL A 192 4.69 29.17 -10.54
N LEU A 193 5.64 28.66 -9.74
CA LEU A 193 7.02 29.13 -9.79
C LEU A 193 7.68 28.87 -11.15
N LYS A 194 7.46 27.70 -11.74
CA LYS A 194 7.97 27.36 -13.07
C LYS A 194 7.43 28.32 -14.14
N ILE A 195 6.15 28.66 -14.08
CA ILE A 195 5.55 29.67 -14.98
C ILE A 195 6.20 31.04 -14.77
N GLN A 196 6.43 31.46 -13.52
CA GLN A 196 7.08 32.73 -13.20
C GLN A 196 8.54 32.78 -13.73
N ILE A 197 9.30 31.70 -13.57
CA ILE A 197 10.68 31.60 -14.07
C ILE A 197 10.70 31.71 -15.60
N ASN A 198 9.82 30.99 -16.29
CA ASN A 198 9.74 31.07 -17.75
C ASN A 198 9.39 32.49 -18.21
N LYS A 199 8.39 33.13 -17.58
CA LYS A 199 8.03 34.52 -17.89
C LYS A 199 9.20 35.49 -17.69
N LEU A 200 9.96 35.33 -16.61
CA LEU A 200 11.15 36.17 -16.36
C LEU A 200 12.23 35.92 -17.42
N ARG A 201 12.46 34.67 -17.81
CA ARG A 201 13.41 34.32 -18.86
C ARG A 201 13.02 34.92 -20.22
N ASP A 202 11.73 34.85 -20.56
CA ASP A 202 11.21 35.43 -21.81
C ASP A 202 11.36 36.95 -21.81
N LEU A 203 11.00 37.63 -20.71
CA LEU A 203 11.16 39.08 -20.57
C LEU A 203 12.63 39.52 -20.65
N GLN A 204 13.52 38.78 -20.00
CA GLN A 204 14.97 39.06 -20.06
C GLN A 204 15.51 38.85 -21.48
N HIS A 205 15.05 37.80 -22.17
CA HIS A 205 15.42 37.55 -23.56
C HIS A 205 14.95 38.68 -24.47
N GLU A 206 13.70 39.11 -24.35
CA GLU A 206 13.15 40.23 -25.12
C GLU A 206 13.94 41.53 -24.88
N LYS A 207 14.24 41.84 -23.62
CA LYS A 207 15.06 43.01 -23.26
C LYS A 207 16.46 42.93 -23.86
N LEU A 208 17.09 41.76 -23.82
CA LEU A 208 18.42 41.55 -24.41
C LEU A 208 18.40 41.72 -25.92
N VAL A 209 17.41 41.15 -26.60
CA VAL A 209 17.22 41.32 -28.06
C VAL A 209 17.05 42.80 -28.40
N LYS A 210 16.17 43.51 -27.69
CA LYS A 210 15.95 44.94 -27.89
C LYS A 210 17.24 45.75 -27.71
N MET A 211 17.96 45.53 -26.62
CA MET A 211 19.23 46.21 -26.35
C MET A 211 20.29 45.91 -27.42
N SER A 212 20.35 44.66 -27.89
CA SER A 212 21.26 44.26 -28.97
C SER A 212 20.94 44.99 -30.27
N VAL A 213 19.67 45.09 -30.66
CA VAL A 213 19.24 45.80 -31.87
C VAL A 213 19.53 47.30 -31.76
N GLU A 214 19.14 47.94 -30.65
CA GLU A 214 19.38 49.37 -30.42
C GLU A 214 20.89 49.69 -30.41
N SER A 215 21.72 48.83 -29.80
CA SER A 215 23.17 48.99 -29.83
C SER A 215 23.73 48.81 -31.25
N GLY A 216 23.24 47.83 -32.00
CA GLY A 216 23.65 47.58 -33.38
C GLY A 216 23.31 48.74 -34.31
N ASP A 217 22.13 49.35 -34.15
CA ASP A 217 21.71 50.52 -34.92
C ASP A 217 22.51 51.77 -34.55
N ALA A 218 22.83 51.97 -33.27
CA ALA A 218 23.71 53.04 -32.82
C ALA A 218 25.12 52.88 -33.40
N ILE A 219 25.68 51.67 -33.36
CA ILE A 219 26.99 51.35 -33.95
C ILE A 219 26.98 51.65 -35.46
N LYS A 220 25.97 51.19 -36.20
CA LYS A 220 25.84 51.47 -37.65
C LYS A 220 25.76 52.96 -37.95
N LYS A 221 25.00 53.73 -37.14
CA LYS A 221 24.90 55.20 -37.31
C LYS A 221 26.25 55.87 -37.10
N VAL A 222 26.99 55.49 -36.05
CA VAL A 222 28.33 56.02 -35.77
C VAL A 222 29.31 55.63 -36.87
N GLN A 223 29.26 54.39 -37.37
CA GLN A 223 30.08 53.95 -38.50
C GLN A 223 29.81 54.76 -39.77
N CYS A 224 28.54 55.03 -40.10
CA CYS A 224 28.19 55.87 -41.24
C CYS A 224 28.69 57.32 -41.07
N LEU A 225 28.63 57.87 -39.85
CA LEU A 225 29.20 59.19 -39.57
C LEU A 225 30.73 59.20 -39.70
N LEU A 226 31.40 58.14 -39.25
CA LEU A 226 32.83 57.96 -39.39
C LEU A 226 33.24 57.89 -40.87
N GLU A 227 32.53 57.10 -41.69
CA GLU A 227 32.77 57.04 -43.14
C GLU A 227 32.60 58.41 -43.81
N LYS A 228 31.59 59.18 -43.42
CA LYS A 228 31.39 60.55 -43.93
C LYS A 228 32.52 61.49 -43.49
N ALA A 229 32.93 61.43 -42.23
CA ALA A 229 34.02 62.23 -41.70
C ALA A 229 35.34 61.90 -42.42
N GLU A 230 35.65 60.61 -42.59
CA GLU A 230 36.80 60.16 -43.37
C GLU A 230 36.76 60.67 -44.81
N LYS A 231 35.60 60.62 -45.46
CA LYS A 231 35.45 61.14 -46.83
C LYS A 231 35.71 62.64 -46.90
N ILE A 232 35.20 63.42 -45.94
CA ILE A 232 35.44 64.86 -45.86
C ILE A 232 36.93 65.14 -45.67
N ILE A 233 37.59 64.44 -44.75
CA ILE A 233 39.03 64.60 -44.49
C ILE A 233 39.84 64.24 -45.74
N LYS A 234 39.59 63.08 -46.37
CA LYS A 234 40.28 62.64 -47.60
C LYS A 234 40.09 63.63 -48.75
N LEU A 235 38.89 64.18 -48.93
CA LEU A 235 38.64 65.24 -49.92
C LEU A 235 39.39 66.53 -49.58
N GLY A 236 39.40 66.93 -48.31
CA GLY A 236 40.19 68.09 -47.85
C GLY A 236 41.68 67.92 -48.13
N GLU A 237 42.25 66.74 -47.85
CA GLU A 237 43.64 66.41 -48.16
C GLU A 237 43.93 66.42 -49.67
N GLN A 238 43.00 65.93 -50.50
CA GLN A 238 43.13 65.99 -51.96
C GLN A 238 43.08 67.43 -52.48
N CYS A 239 42.14 68.24 -52.02
CA CYS A 239 42.05 69.66 -52.38
C CYS A 239 43.32 70.42 -51.98
N ARG A 240 43.85 70.15 -50.78
CA ARG A 240 45.07 70.78 -50.26
C ARG A 240 46.31 70.57 -51.13
N LYS A 241 46.34 69.56 -52.00
CA LYS A 241 47.44 69.36 -52.97
C LYS A 241 47.51 70.44 -54.04
N TYR A 242 46.37 71.07 -54.38
CA TYR A 242 46.27 72.09 -55.43
C TYR A 242 46.32 73.52 -54.91
N GLU A 243 46.38 73.71 -53.59
CA GLU A 243 46.51 75.02 -52.95
C GLU A 243 47.95 75.53 -53.04
N THR A 244 48.11 76.85 -53.12
CA THR A 244 49.43 77.49 -53.10
C THR A 244 50.07 77.40 -51.71
N GLU A 245 51.39 77.58 -51.61
CA GLU A 245 52.07 77.56 -50.31
C GLU A 245 51.57 78.68 -49.37
N GLU A 246 51.24 79.86 -49.93
CA GLU A 246 50.63 80.96 -49.17
C GLU A 246 49.27 80.54 -48.57
N GLU A 247 48.41 79.88 -49.34
CA GLU A 247 47.11 79.37 -48.89
C GLU A 247 47.21 78.25 -47.86
N LYS A 248 48.32 77.49 -47.85
CA LYS A 248 48.58 76.43 -46.87
C LYS A 248 49.07 76.98 -45.53
N VAL A 249 49.85 78.07 -45.55
CA VAL A 249 50.43 78.72 -44.37
C VAL A 249 49.44 79.70 -43.73
N THR A 250 48.72 80.48 -44.55
CA THR A 250 47.64 81.39 -44.11
C THR A 250 46.32 81.08 -44.81
N PRO A 251 45.59 80.03 -44.36
CA PRO A 251 44.33 79.62 -45.01
C PRO A 251 43.16 80.58 -44.80
N PHE A 252 43.25 81.45 -43.80
CA PHE A 252 42.18 82.37 -43.39
C PHE A 252 42.63 83.80 -43.64
N TYR A 253 42.02 84.43 -44.64
CA TYR A 253 42.34 85.80 -45.03
C TYR A 253 41.58 86.81 -44.17
N SER A 254 42.23 87.95 -43.89
CA SER A 254 41.54 89.11 -43.34
C SER A 254 40.43 89.53 -44.30
N SER A 255 39.29 89.90 -43.72
CA SER A 255 38.14 90.39 -44.47
C SER A 255 38.55 91.55 -45.38
N SER A 256 38.13 91.50 -46.64
CA SER A 256 38.32 92.62 -47.58
C SER A 256 37.32 93.76 -47.37
N LEU A 257 36.39 93.59 -46.43
CA LEU A 257 35.36 94.57 -46.09
C LEU A 257 35.93 95.67 -45.19
N SER A 258 35.44 96.90 -45.34
CA SER A 258 35.73 97.96 -44.38
C SER A 258 35.02 97.70 -43.05
N ALA A 259 35.51 98.29 -41.95
CA ALA A 259 34.88 98.15 -40.64
C ALA A 259 33.41 98.62 -40.62
N GLU A 260 33.04 99.55 -41.51
CA GLU A 260 31.67 100.04 -41.67
C GLU A 260 30.80 98.99 -42.39
N GLU A 261 31.32 98.35 -43.43
CA GLU A 261 30.63 97.27 -44.15
C GLU A 261 30.46 96.02 -43.29
N GLU A 262 31.45 95.66 -42.47
CA GLU A 262 31.34 94.57 -41.49
C GLU A 262 30.23 94.85 -40.46
N SER A 263 30.14 96.09 -39.98
CA SER A 263 29.08 96.50 -39.05
C SER A 263 27.69 96.40 -39.69
N ILE A 264 27.54 96.72 -40.97
CA ILE A 264 26.26 96.65 -41.70
C ILE A 264 25.82 95.18 -41.90
N VAL A 265 26.76 94.30 -42.24
CA VAL A 265 26.49 92.86 -42.40
C VAL A 265 26.08 92.24 -41.06
N GLN A 266 26.78 92.60 -39.97
CA GLN A 266 26.46 92.15 -38.62
C GLN A 266 25.07 92.63 -38.18
N GLU A 267 24.74 93.90 -38.43
CA GLU A 267 23.44 94.48 -38.08
C GLU A 267 22.29 93.86 -38.90
N SER A 268 22.56 93.48 -40.16
CA SER A 268 21.60 92.78 -41.02
C SER A 268 21.36 91.34 -40.57
N PHE A 269 22.40 90.66 -40.09
CA PHE A 269 22.33 89.32 -39.49
C PHE A 269 21.48 89.31 -38.21
N GLU A 270 21.56 90.37 -37.41
CA GLU A 270 20.76 90.53 -36.19
C GLU A 270 19.30 90.90 -36.47
N LYS A 271 19.02 91.54 -37.62
CA LYS A 271 17.67 91.97 -38.04
C LYS A 271 16.87 90.90 -38.79
N GLU A 272 17.44 89.73 -39.11
CA GLU A 272 16.71 88.65 -39.77
C GLU A 272 15.63 88.03 -38.86
N GLN A 273 14.36 88.37 -39.12
CA GLN A 273 13.21 88.01 -38.29
C GLN A 273 12.69 86.57 -38.48
N ASN A 274 13.25 85.81 -39.43
CA ASN A 274 12.78 84.46 -39.72
C ASN A 274 13.57 83.42 -38.91
N GLU A 275 12.94 82.88 -37.86
CA GLU A 275 13.54 81.99 -36.86
C GLU A 275 14.17 80.72 -37.47
N GLU A 276 13.59 80.21 -38.56
CA GLU A 276 14.13 79.05 -39.29
C GLU A 276 15.40 79.42 -40.08
N MET A 277 15.45 80.63 -40.64
CA MET A 277 16.67 81.12 -41.29
C MET A 277 17.78 81.42 -40.29
N THR A 278 17.47 82.06 -39.16
CA THR A 278 18.45 82.31 -38.11
C THR A 278 19.09 81.01 -37.61
N LYS A 279 18.32 79.91 -37.52
CA LYS A 279 18.82 78.59 -37.14
C LYS A 279 19.73 77.97 -38.19
N ILE A 280 19.44 78.16 -39.48
CA ILE A 280 20.30 77.72 -40.59
C ILE A 280 21.59 78.53 -40.61
N LEU A 281 21.53 79.86 -40.49
CA LEU A 281 22.72 80.71 -40.41
C LEU A 281 23.61 80.29 -39.24
N LYS A 282 23.05 80.07 -38.05
CA LYS A 282 23.81 79.58 -36.88
C LYS A 282 24.50 78.23 -37.13
N ARG A 283 23.89 77.33 -37.91
CA ARG A 283 24.50 76.05 -38.30
C ARG A 283 25.60 76.22 -39.35
N CYS A 284 25.52 77.24 -40.18
CA CYS A 284 26.49 77.55 -41.23
C CYS A 284 27.64 78.46 -40.77
N LEU A 285 27.51 79.15 -39.63
CA LEU A 285 28.57 79.99 -39.05
C LEU A 285 29.94 79.29 -38.97
N PRO A 286 30.07 78.00 -38.55
CA PRO A 286 31.37 77.33 -38.53
C PRO A 286 32.01 77.15 -39.92
N LEU A 287 31.22 77.26 -41.00
CA LEU A 287 31.70 77.20 -42.39
C LEU A 287 32.08 78.57 -42.95
N GLU A 288 31.93 79.68 -42.21
CA GLU A 288 32.24 81.03 -42.70
C GLU A 288 33.68 81.11 -43.22
N MET A 289 34.63 80.55 -42.46
CA MET A 289 36.04 80.52 -42.85
C MET A 289 36.31 79.69 -44.10
N PHE A 290 35.56 78.60 -44.29
CA PHE A 290 35.61 77.82 -45.53
C PHE A 290 35.13 78.67 -46.72
N TRP A 291 34.03 79.40 -46.56
CA TRP A 291 33.49 80.25 -47.63
C TRP A 291 34.39 81.44 -47.96
N LYS A 292 35.02 82.08 -46.97
CA LYS A 292 36.04 83.12 -47.21
C LYS A 292 37.16 82.59 -48.10
N ARG A 293 37.68 81.40 -47.77
CA ARG A 293 38.73 80.73 -48.54
C ARG A 293 38.27 80.35 -49.94
N PHE A 294 37.08 79.78 -50.08
CA PHE A 294 36.48 79.42 -51.37
C PHE A 294 36.29 80.64 -52.26
N ASN A 295 35.76 81.74 -51.72
CA ASN A 295 35.51 82.96 -52.47
C ASN A 295 36.81 83.62 -52.94
N LYS A 296 37.88 83.61 -52.12
CA LYS A 296 39.18 84.09 -52.57
C LYS A 296 39.67 83.31 -53.79
N VAL A 297 39.67 81.97 -53.73
CA VAL A 297 40.09 81.14 -54.86
C VAL A 297 39.23 81.39 -56.09
N GLN A 298 37.94 81.70 -55.93
CA GLN A 298 37.09 82.11 -57.07
C GLN A 298 37.51 83.46 -57.66
N LEU A 299 37.87 84.44 -56.82
CA LEU A 299 38.38 85.74 -57.28
C LEU A 299 39.71 85.57 -58.01
N ASP A 300 40.63 84.78 -57.46
CA ASP A 300 41.93 84.49 -58.07
C ASP A 300 41.74 83.76 -59.42
N ARG A 301 40.81 82.80 -59.49
CA ARG A 301 40.44 82.14 -60.75
C ARG A 301 39.92 83.13 -61.78
N LEU A 302 39.04 84.05 -61.38
CA LEU A 302 38.49 85.09 -62.28
C LEU A 302 39.58 86.07 -62.74
N ALA A 303 40.52 86.45 -61.86
CA ALA A 303 41.65 87.29 -62.20
C ALA A 303 42.55 86.60 -63.24
N ILE A 304 42.91 85.33 -63.02
CA ILE A 304 43.70 84.52 -63.98
C ILE A 304 42.98 84.42 -65.33
N ILE A 305 41.67 84.18 -65.33
CA ILE A 305 40.88 84.13 -66.59
C ILE A 305 40.93 85.48 -67.31
N LYS A 306 40.81 86.59 -66.59
CA LYS A 306 40.89 87.92 -67.18
C LYS A 306 42.28 88.21 -67.77
N GLU A 307 43.34 87.90 -67.03
CA GLU A 307 44.72 88.05 -67.52
C GLU A 307 44.99 87.16 -68.72
N TYR A 308 44.56 85.91 -68.69
CA TYR A 308 44.64 84.99 -69.84
C TYR A 308 43.96 85.60 -71.07
N ASN A 309 42.73 86.09 -70.93
CA ASN A 309 41.99 86.71 -72.02
C ASN A 309 42.69 87.98 -72.54
N MET A 310 43.28 88.80 -71.67
CA MET A 310 44.05 89.98 -72.06
C MET A 310 45.32 89.59 -72.83
N LEU A 311 46.10 88.65 -72.31
CA LEU A 311 47.31 88.14 -72.96
C LEU A 311 46.98 87.45 -74.29
N GLU A 312 45.84 86.77 -74.39
CA GLU A 312 45.36 86.19 -75.64
C GLU A 312 45.03 87.27 -76.66
N GLN A 313 44.35 88.34 -76.25
CA GLN A 313 44.09 89.50 -77.10
C GLN A 313 45.37 90.22 -77.54
N GLU A 314 46.31 90.45 -76.63
CA GLU A 314 47.62 91.03 -76.94
C GLU A 314 48.41 90.13 -77.89
N ASN A 315 48.41 88.82 -77.69
CA ASN A 315 49.05 87.87 -78.58
C ASN A 315 48.42 87.89 -79.98
N ILE A 316 47.09 87.98 -80.06
CA ILE A 316 46.39 88.18 -81.34
C ILE A 316 46.84 89.50 -81.99
N GLN A 317 46.91 90.60 -81.25
CA GLN A 317 47.37 91.90 -81.75
C GLN A 317 48.84 91.88 -82.20
N LEU A 318 49.73 91.26 -81.44
CA LEU A 318 51.14 91.11 -81.78
C LEU A 318 51.32 90.24 -83.02
N LYS A 319 50.55 89.14 -83.14
CA LYS A 319 50.52 88.32 -84.36
C LYS A 319 50.03 89.12 -85.57
N LEU A 320 49.02 89.99 -85.40
CA LEU A 320 48.54 90.88 -86.46
C LEU A 320 49.60 91.93 -86.84
N LEU A 321 50.27 92.56 -85.87
CA LEU A 321 51.33 93.54 -86.11
C LEU A 321 52.55 92.90 -86.76
N LEU A 322 52.92 91.68 -86.34
CA LEU A 322 53.98 90.90 -86.98
C LEU A 322 53.58 90.54 -88.42
N LYS A 323 52.33 90.13 -88.65
CA LYS A 323 51.81 89.93 -90.01
C LYS A 323 51.96 91.21 -90.83
N GLN A 324 51.53 92.36 -90.30
CA GLN A 324 51.65 93.66 -90.97
C GLN A 324 53.11 94.06 -91.26
N TYR A 325 54.05 93.79 -90.34
CA TYR A 325 55.47 94.07 -90.55
C TYR A 325 56.08 93.15 -91.61
N LEU A 326 55.75 91.85 -91.58
CA LEU A 326 56.18 90.89 -92.60
C LEU A 326 55.59 91.26 -93.97
N ASP A 327 54.32 91.66 -94.03
CA ASP A 327 53.66 92.18 -95.23
C ASP A 327 54.31 93.49 -95.71
N GLY A 328 54.83 94.34 -94.80
CA GLY A 328 55.56 95.56 -95.16
C GLY A 328 56.95 95.33 -95.76
N ILE A 329 57.59 94.19 -95.48
CA ILE A 329 58.94 93.84 -95.99
C ILE A 329 58.86 92.87 -97.17
N SER A 330 57.84 92.01 -97.20
CA SER A 330 57.63 91.01 -98.24
C SER A 330 56.62 91.49 -99.27
N VAL A 331 56.96 91.38 -100.55
CA VAL A 331 56.01 91.68 -101.64
C VAL A 331 55.09 90.48 -101.84
N ASN A 332 53.90 90.51 -101.25
CA ASN A 332 52.89 89.46 -101.39
C ASN A 332 51.62 89.99 -102.11
N SER A 333 50.83 89.11 -102.72
CA SER A 333 49.66 89.52 -103.53
C SER A 333 48.60 90.28 -102.72
N GLU A 334 48.46 89.98 -101.43
CA GLU A 334 47.57 90.70 -100.50
C GLU A 334 48.05 92.15 -100.27
N VAL A 335 49.36 92.37 -100.22
CA VAL A 335 49.99 93.68 -99.98
C VAL A 335 49.86 94.59 -101.19
N ILE A 336 49.95 94.04 -102.41
CA ILE A 336 49.77 94.79 -103.67
C ILE A 336 48.32 95.27 -103.83
N SER A 337 47.35 94.51 -103.30
CA SER A 337 45.92 94.78 -103.44
C SER A 337 45.37 95.75 -102.38
N GLY A 338 46.04 95.87 -101.23
CA GLY A 338 45.69 96.81 -100.16
C GLY A 338 46.44 98.16 -100.26
N ASP A 339 46.11 99.09 -99.36
CA ASP A 339 46.80 100.38 -99.24
C ASP A 339 48.28 100.16 -98.84
N ASN A 340 49.21 100.54 -99.70
CA ASN A 340 50.64 100.24 -99.53
C ASN A 340 51.55 101.44 -99.90
N SER A 341 52.81 101.42 -99.45
CA SER A 341 53.85 102.41 -99.83
C SER A 341 54.52 102.11 -101.17
N LEU A 342 54.32 100.91 -101.70
CA LEU A 342 55.04 100.39 -102.87
C LEU A 342 54.51 100.97 -104.19
N ILE A 343 53.27 101.44 -104.23
CA ILE A 343 52.63 102.01 -105.42
C ILE A 343 52.20 103.46 -105.13
N VAL A 344 52.93 104.43 -105.69
CA VAL A 344 52.59 105.86 -105.60
C VAL A 344 51.87 106.28 -106.88
N ILE A 345 50.60 106.65 -106.76
CA ILE A 345 49.78 107.12 -107.88
C ILE A 345 49.63 108.65 -107.75
N ASN A 346 50.05 109.41 -108.77
CA ASN A 346 49.91 110.87 -108.83
C ASN A 346 50.55 111.66 -107.67
N GLY A 347 51.78 111.29 -107.27
CA GLY A 347 52.58 112.08 -106.32
C GLY A 347 52.07 112.12 -104.87
N ARG A 348 51.08 111.28 -104.53
CA ARG A 348 50.59 111.08 -103.17
C ARG A 348 50.66 109.59 -102.85
N SER A 349 51.32 109.20 -101.75
CA SER A 349 51.18 107.83 -101.25
C SER A 349 49.80 107.66 -100.61
N ASN A 350 49.16 106.50 -100.79
CA ASN A 350 47.88 106.18 -100.12
C ASN A 350 48.02 105.96 -98.61
N LEU A 351 49.24 106.04 -98.06
CA LEU A 351 49.50 106.01 -96.63
C LEU A 351 49.24 107.38 -95.99
N LYS A 352 48.35 107.40 -94.99
CA LYS A 352 48.28 108.50 -94.03
C LYS A 352 49.57 108.48 -93.20
N HIS A 353 50.39 109.52 -93.31
CA HIS A 353 51.55 109.72 -92.44
C HIS A 353 51.05 109.85 -90.99
N MET A 354 51.27 108.83 -90.17
CA MET A 354 51.15 108.94 -88.72
C MET A 354 52.47 109.48 -88.18
N ASN A 355 52.46 110.71 -87.69
CA ASN A 355 53.62 111.32 -87.01
C ASN A 355 53.98 110.45 -85.79
N ILE A 356 55.27 110.11 -85.66
CA ILE A 356 55.84 109.31 -84.56
C ILE A 356 55.63 109.97 -83.17
N ILE A 357 55.20 111.23 -83.14
CA ILE A 357 54.96 112.01 -81.92
C ILE A 357 53.57 111.75 -81.30
N ASP A 358 52.67 111.03 -82.00
CA ASP A 358 51.33 110.65 -81.50
C ASP A 358 51.18 109.14 -81.22
N ASP A 359 52.28 108.40 -80.99
CA ASP A 359 52.20 106.97 -80.64
C ASP A 359 51.80 106.79 -79.16
N PRO A 360 50.66 106.15 -78.85
CA PRO A 360 50.22 105.89 -77.47
C PRO A 360 51.16 104.96 -76.66
N ARG A 361 52.31 104.56 -77.23
CA ARG A 361 53.34 103.73 -76.62
C ARG A 361 54.59 104.50 -76.15
N ILE A 362 54.71 105.81 -76.40
CA ILE A 362 55.80 106.65 -75.84
C ILE A 362 55.28 107.41 -74.60
N ARG A 363 55.42 106.83 -73.41
CA ARG A 363 55.32 107.56 -72.14
C ARG A 363 56.71 108.03 -71.71
N LEU A 364 56.93 109.34 -71.67
CA LEU A 364 58.07 109.94 -70.99
C LEU A 364 57.90 109.66 -69.49
N ILE A 365 58.80 108.90 -68.89
CA ILE A 365 58.83 108.71 -67.43
C ILE A 365 59.37 110.01 -66.82
N SER A 366 58.47 110.84 -66.26
CA SER A 366 58.85 111.91 -65.34
C SER A 366 58.84 111.37 -63.92
N THR A 367 59.99 111.41 -63.27
CA THR A 367 60.17 111.27 -61.83
C THR A 367 59.63 112.52 -61.11
N ASP A 368 59.07 112.28 -59.93
CA ASP A 368 58.77 113.21 -58.82
C ASP A 368 57.30 113.63 -58.58
N ASP A 369 56.85 113.17 -57.40
CA ASP A 369 55.92 113.72 -56.40
C ASP A 369 54.39 113.84 -56.60
N ASP A 370 53.71 113.00 -55.82
CA ASP A 370 52.72 113.36 -54.78
C ASP A 370 51.68 114.44 -55.10
N SER A 371 50.47 114.00 -55.43
CA SER A 371 49.25 114.50 -54.77
C SER A 371 48.04 113.65 -55.11
N VAL A 372 47.46 113.08 -54.05
CA VAL A 372 46.13 112.48 -53.97
C VAL A 372 45.07 113.50 -54.40
N GLN A 373 44.14 113.12 -55.28
CA GLN A 373 42.69 113.33 -55.12
C GLN A 373 41.87 112.38 -56.03
N PRO A 374 40.67 111.94 -55.58
CA PRO A 374 40.06 110.67 -55.97
C PRO A 374 39.22 110.78 -57.24
N LYS A 375 39.32 109.79 -58.13
CA LYS A 375 38.37 109.60 -59.23
C LYS A 375 37.54 108.35 -59.00
N GLU A 376 36.23 108.59 -59.04
CA GLU A 376 35.07 107.71 -58.90
C GLU A 376 35.31 106.23 -59.24
N ILE A 377 35.04 105.39 -58.24
CA ILE A 377 34.87 103.95 -58.37
C ILE A 377 33.54 103.72 -59.08
N ILE A 378 33.61 103.26 -60.33
CA ILE A 378 32.43 102.73 -61.04
C ILE A 378 32.16 101.34 -60.48
N ASN A 379 31.13 101.27 -59.63
CA ASN A 379 30.55 100.04 -59.12
C ASN A 379 30.01 99.17 -60.25
N TYR A 380 30.68 98.07 -60.57
CA TYR A 380 30.13 96.97 -61.39
C TYR A 380 29.35 95.95 -60.53
N ALA A 381 28.64 96.43 -59.51
CA ALA A 381 27.82 95.63 -58.62
C ALA A 381 26.33 95.79 -58.92
N THR A 382 25.90 95.73 -60.19
CA THR A 382 24.49 95.48 -60.52
C THR A 382 24.35 94.89 -61.93
N THR A 383 24.56 93.59 -62.06
CA THR A 383 23.92 92.80 -63.13
C THR A 383 23.07 91.72 -62.47
N PRO A 384 21.72 91.79 -62.58
CA PRO A 384 20.84 90.75 -62.09
C PRO A 384 20.84 89.59 -63.09
N ALA A 385 21.87 88.76 -63.07
CA ALA A 385 21.87 87.48 -63.76
C ALA A 385 21.56 86.39 -62.73
N ALA A 386 20.28 86.19 -62.44
CA ALA A 386 19.79 85.01 -61.76
C ALA A 386 20.06 83.79 -62.66
N VAL A 387 21.18 83.09 -62.43
CA VAL A 387 21.46 81.79 -63.04
C VAL A 387 21.10 80.72 -62.04
N ASP A 388 19.95 80.11 -62.28
CA ASP A 388 19.31 79.04 -61.51
C ASP A 388 20.12 77.74 -61.68
N TYR A 389 20.97 77.40 -60.70
CA TYR A 389 21.68 76.11 -60.69
C TYR A 389 20.82 75.03 -60.03
N ARG A 390 19.79 74.54 -60.75
CA ARG A 390 19.17 73.25 -60.43
C ARG A 390 20.00 72.11 -61.00
N ILE A 391 20.67 71.38 -60.12
CA ILE A 391 21.26 70.07 -60.42
C ILE A 391 20.09 69.09 -60.65
N ARG A 392 19.97 68.58 -61.87
CA ARG A 392 19.06 67.46 -62.18
C ARG A 392 19.52 66.23 -61.38
N GLN A 393 18.73 65.84 -60.40
CA GLN A 393 18.77 64.48 -59.87
C GLN A 393 18.19 63.56 -60.94
N THR A 394 19.04 62.77 -61.59
CA THR A 394 18.60 61.61 -62.37
C THR A 394 18.14 60.54 -61.40
N THR A 395 16.87 60.15 -61.52
CA THR A 395 16.25 58.98 -60.90
C THR A 395 16.97 57.69 -61.25
#